data_AF-A0A558A135-F1
#
_entry.id   AF-A0A558A135-F1
#
_cell.length_a   1.000
_cell.length_b   1.000
_cell.length_c   1.000
_cell.angle_alpha   90.00
_cell.angle_beta   90.00
_cell.angle_gamma   90.00
#
_symmetry.space_group_name_H-M   'P 1'
#
loop_
_entity.id
_entity.type
_entity.pdbx_description
1 polymer ?
#
loop_
_entity_poly.entity_id
_entity_poly.type
_entity_poly.pdbx_seq_one_letter_code
_entity_poly.pdbx_strand_id
1 'polypeptide(L)'
;MSNPDVTLVLLGEPCPHLGFEELEPSISPHTEKLLRRLAVTVVTQGDEQHEQLQEELASTGFDEAILSDTGGGKWKVARNNYSYRSSEKVSTYTHSIELEEREELVLEKVLFEGLTLVPERWQPIEMASGLYMMEILAQVDPETHKKLENVLQDRRFVGDREHRYFDVTLVGVKSAPAKMRFGRCLWEPGSEGVRHCLVFVPYEDDESNDQPAYEPAMTRLQEQSVIASIKLDTLITELQKAGVIGDAAVDRINNIPDPLPRREFERTRNIMEFFV
;
A
#
# COMPACT_ATOMS: atom_id res chain seq x y z
N MET A 1 18.56 33.38 -13.38
CA MET A 1 17.19 33.01 -13.79
C MET A 1 16.38 33.07 -12.51
N SER A 2 15.35 33.91 -12.44
CA SER A 2 14.58 34.13 -11.20
C SER A 2 13.95 32.82 -10.74
N ASN A 3 14.24 32.43 -9.50
CA ASN A 3 13.55 31.35 -8.82
C ASN A 3 12.06 31.69 -8.73
N PRO A 4 11.14 30.76 -9.01
CA PRO A 4 9.75 30.95 -8.63
C PRO A 4 9.71 31.12 -7.10
N ASP A 5 9.18 32.24 -6.63
CA ASP A 5 9.09 32.60 -5.20
C ASP A 5 8.30 31.52 -4.44
N VAL A 6 8.99 30.54 -3.86
CA VAL A 6 8.38 29.60 -2.92
C VAL A 6 8.10 30.37 -1.63
N THR A 7 6.83 30.71 -1.41
CA THR A 7 6.38 31.32 -0.15
C THR A 7 5.63 30.26 0.65
N LEU A 8 6.31 29.69 1.65
CA LEU A 8 5.71 28.70 2.53
C LEU A 8 4.66 29.33 3.44
N VAL A 9 3.60 28.57 3.73
CA VAL A 9 2.62 28.88 4.76
C VAL A 9 3.01 28.09 6.01
N LEU A 10 3.30 28.80 7.09
CA LEU A 10 3.66 28.25 8.40
C LEU A 10 2.75 28.87 9.46
N LEU A 11 2.26 28.07 10.39
CA LEU A 11 1.33 28.50 11.45
C LEU A 11 0.09 29.23 10.90
N GLY A 12 -0.32 28.87 9.68
CA GLY A 12 -1.44 29.50 8.96
C GLY A 12 -1.11 30.84 8.28
N GLU A 13 0.14 31.32 8.34
CA GLU A 13 0.55 32.60 7.75
C GLU A 13 1.60 32.42 6.63
N PRO A 14 1.47 33.15 5.50
CA PRO A 14 2.51 33.19 4.47
C PRO A 14 3.81 33.81 5.00
N CYS A 15 4.94 33.17 4.72
CA CYS A 15 6.28 33.61 5.13
C CYS A 15 7.12 34.08 3.91
N PRO A 16 6.85 35.27 3.32
CA PRO A 16 7.49 35.73 2.08
C PRO A 16 8.96 36.13 2.24
N HIS A 17 9.43 36.34 3.46
CA HIS A 17 10.81 36.72 3.76
C HIS A 17 11.68 35.55 4.22
N LEU A 18 11.15 34.34 4.12
CA LEU A 18 11.85 33.16 4.55
C LEU A 18 12.96 32.83 3.54
N GLY A 19 14.21 32.93 4.00
CA GLY A 19 15.35 32.50 3.19
C GLY A 19 15.35 30.99 3.04
N PHE A 20 15.55 30.51 1.82
CA PHE A 20 15.74 29.11 1.53
C PHE A 20 17.00 28.89 0.68
N GLU A 21 17.61 27.74 0.86
CA GLU A 21 18.69 27.21 0.03
C GLU A 21 18.15 26.00 -0.74
N GLU A 22 18.35 25.98 -2.06
CA GLU A 22 17.97 24.84 -2.89
C GLU A 22 19.06 23.77 -2.80
N LEU A 23 18.68 22.58 -2.36
CA LEU A 23 19.56 21.42 -2.21
C LEU A 23 19.60 20.59 -3.50
N GLU A 24 20.49 19.59 -3.54
CA GLU A 24 20.46 18.61 -4.63
C GLU A 24 19.09 17.91 -4.68
N PRO A 25 18.44 17.88 -5.86
CA PRO A 25 17.13 17.25 -6.03
C PRO A 25 17.21 15.75 -5.80
N SER A 26 16.12 15.16 -5.29
CA SER A 26 15.96 13.71 -5.16
C SER A 26 15.24 13.15 -6.38
N ILE A 27 15.42 11.86 -6.66
CA ILE A 27 14.67 11.16 -7.71
C ILE A 27 13.47 10.50 -7.05
N SER A 28 12.27 10.81 -7.53
CA SER A 28 11.04 10.14 -7.09
C SER A 28 11.15 8.63 -7.29
N PRO A 29 10.86 7.81 -6.26
CA PRO A 29 10.80 6.35 -6.41
C PRO A 29 9.57 5.90 -7.24
N HIS A 30 8.59 6.78 -7.43
CA HIS A 30 7.33 6.47 -8.12
C HIS A 30 7.36 6.83 -9.61
N THR A 31 7.78 8.05 -9.92
CA THR A 31 7.69 8.65 -11.26
C THR A 31 9.04 8.85 -11.93
N GLU A 32 10.15 8.62 -11.21
CA GLU A 32 11.53 8.89 -11.65
C GLU A 32 11.80 10.39 -11.96
N LYS A 33 10.87 11.28 -11.60
CA LYS A 33 11.04 12.72 -11.73
C LYS A 33 12.03 13.24 -10.69
N LEU A 34 12.73 14.32 -11.04
CA LEU A 34 13.53 15.08 -10.09
C LEU A 34 12.59 15.93 -9.22
N LEU A 35 12.57 15.64 -7.92
CA LEU A 35 11.85 16.39 -6.90
C LEU A 35 12.78 17.44 -6.29
N ARG A 36 12.30 18.67 -6.15
CA ARG A 36 13.09 19.74 -5.54
C ARG A 36 13.26 19.50 -4.04
N ARG A 37 14.40 19.94 -3.51
CA ARG A 37 14.69 19.91 -2.07
C ARG A 37 15.11 21.29 -1.60
N LEU A 38 14.59 21.72 -0.45
CA LEU A 38 14.85 23.04 0.12
C LEU A 38 15.34 22.90 1.55
N ALA A 39 16.35 23.67 1.93
CA ALA A 39 16.72 23.92 3.31
C ALA A 39 16.20 25.28 3.73
N VAL A 40 15.43 25.31 4.81
CA VAL A 40 14.72 26.48 5.30
C VAL A 40 15.10 26.74 6.75
N THR A 41 15.35 28.01 7.09
CA THR A 41 15.62 28.41 8.47
C THR A 41 14.47 29.27 9.00
N VAL A 42 13.83 28.82 10.07
CA VAL A 42 12.74 29.54 10.75
C VAL A 42 13.18 29.90 12.16
N VAL A 43 12.90 31.13 12.60
CA VAL A 43 13.20 31.60 13.95
C VAL A 43 11.90 31.90 14.68
N THR A 44 11.67 31.26 15.83
CA THR A 44 10.52 31.49 16.69
C THR A 44 10.95 32.12 18.02
N GLN A 45 10.05 32.90 18.63
CA GLN A 45 10.30 33.57 19.91
C GLN A 45 9.34 33.08 20.97
N GLY A 46 9.90 32.61 22.08
CA GLY A 46 9.15 32.03 23.19
C GLY A 46 8.72 30.59 22.92
N ASP A 47 8.43 29.90 24.01
CA ASP A 47 8.18 28.45 24.01
C ASP A 47 6.86 28.11 23.29
N GLU A 48 5.85 28.99 23.35
CA GLU A 48 4.55 28.80 22.70
C GLU A 48 4.64 28.69 21.17
N GLN A 49 5.34 29.63 20.51
CA GLN A 49 5.52 29.58 19.05
C GLN A 49 6.40 28.41 18.63
N HIS A 50 7.37 28.04 19.46
CA HIS A 50 8.20 26.86 19.23
C HIS A 50 7.38 25.57 19.27
N GLU A 51 6.53 25.41 20.28
CA GLU A 51 5.64 24.25 20.42
C GLU A 51 4.66 24.15 19.25
N GLN A 52 4.01 25.24 18.86
CA GLN A 52 3.09 25.25 17.71
C GLN A 52 3.78 24.86 16.40
N LEU A 53 5.00 25.37 16.16
CA LEU A 53 5.76 25.01 14.96
C LEU A 53 6.25 23.56 15.01
N GLN A 54 6.62 23.06 16.20
CA GLN A 54 6.95 21.64 16.35
C GLN A 54 5.74 20.75 16.06
N GLU A 55 4.54 21.12 16.51
CA GLU A 55 3.31 20.39 16.21
C GLU A 55 2.98 20.40 14.71
N GLU A 56 3.12 21.54 14.02
CA GLU A 56 2.90 21.64 12.56
C GLU A 56 3.92 20.80 11.76
N LEU A 57 5.17 20.76 12.23
CA LEU A 57 6.25 20.00 11.59
C LEU A 57 6.32 18.54 12.04
N ALA A 58 5.55 18.14 13.05
CA ALA A 58 5.52 16.77 13.53
C ALA A 58 4.62 15.92 12.65
N SER A 59 5.15 14.80 12.18
CA SER A 59 4.34 13.72 11.61
C SER A 59 3.45 13.12 12.70
N THR A 60 2.13 13.17 12.54
CA THR A 60 1.21 12.51 13.46
C THR A 60 1.00 11.06 13.04
N GLY A 61 1.70 10.13 13.71
CA GLY A 61 1.57 8.70 13.44
C GLY A 61 2.23 8.29 12.11
N PHE A 62 1.44 7.77 11.17
CA PHE A 62 1.90 7.38 9.82
C PHE A 62 1.79 8.52 8.80
N ASP A 63 1.18 9.66 9.17
CA ASP A 63 1.01 10.80 8.28
C ASP A 63 2.25 11.70 8.31
N GLU A 64 2.79 11.96 7.12
CA GLU A 64 3.88 12.90 6.91
C GLU A 64 3.42 14.34 7.17
N ALA A 65 4.26 15.16 7.82
CA ALA A 65 3.99 16.59 7.91
C ALA A 65 4.13 17.23 6.52
N ILE A 66 3.07 17.87 6.05
CA ILE A 66 2.99 18.50 4.72
C ILE A 66 2.80 20.00 4.89
N LEU A 67 3.75 20.76 4.36
CA LEU A 67 3.65 22.21 4.25
C LEU A 67 3.13 22.58 2.87
N SER A 68 2.35 23.66 2.80
CA SER A 68 1.87 24.22 1.53
C SER A 68 2.59 25.53 1.25
N ASP A 69 2.85 25.82 -0.02
CA ASP A 69 3.21 27.15 -0.47
C ASP A 69 1.99 27.90 -1.03
N THR A 70 2.10 29.22 -1.14
CA THR A 70 1.01 30.07 -1.67
C THR A 70 0.72 29.84 -3.16
N GLY A 71 1.61 29.15 -3.88
CA GLY A 71 1.44 28.74 -5.27
C GLY A 71 0.70 27.40 -5.44
N GLY A 72 0.35 26.73 -4.35
CA GLY A 72 -0.30 25.42 -4.34
C GLY A 72 0.66 24.23 -4.34
N GLY A 73 1.97 24.48 -4.27
CA GLY A 73 2.96 23.42 -4.08
C GLY A 73 2.87 22.82 -2.68
N LYS A 74 3.13 21.52 -2.59
CA LYS A 74 3.13 20.75 -1.34
C LYS A 74 4.53 20.24 -1.07
N TRP A 75 4.92 20.26 0.19
CA TRP A 75 6.29 19.98 0.63
C TRP A 75 6.24 19.03 1.81
N LYS A 76 6.87 17.86 1.67
CA LYS A 76 7.09 16.90 2.77
C LYS A 76 8.23 17.40 3.66
N VAL A 77 8.02 17.37 4.98
CA VAL A 77 9.10 17.64 5.94
C VAL A 77 9.99 16.40 6.05
N ALA A 78 11.18 16.44 5.43
CA ALA A 78 12.14 15.34 5.44
C ALA A 78 12.98 15.32 6.72
N ARG A 79 13.33 16.49 7.24
CA ARG A 79 14.07 16.64 8.50
C ARG A 79 13.71 17.95 9.17
N ASN A 80 13.58 17.92 10.49
CA ASN A 80 13.42 19.11 11.31
C ASN A 80 14.35 18.99 12.52
N ASN A 81 15.28 19.92 12.64
CA ASN A 81 16.13 20.08 13.82
C ASN A 81 16.00 21.49 14.33
N TYR A 82 16.20 21.70 15.63
CA TYR A 82 16.22 23.04 16.20
C TYR A 82 17.35 23.20 17.22
N SER A 83 17.80 24.43 17.34
CA SER A 83 18.67 24.89 18.42
C SER A 83 17.98 26.02 19.18
N TYR A 84 18.33 26.23 20.44
CA TYR A 84 17.73 27.28 21.24
C TYR A 84 18.79 28.11 21.94
N ARG A 85 18.47 29.38 22.17
CA ARG A 85 19.22 30.30 23.01
C ARG A 85 18.29 30.86 24.06
N SER A 86 18.51 30.49 25.31
CA SER A 86 17.75 31.02 26.43
C SER A 86 18.40 32.30 26.95
N SER A 87 17.58 33.32 27.18
CA SER A 87 17.94 34.55 27.90
C SER A 87 16.98 34.73 29.07
N GLU A 88 17.32 35.57 30.06
CA GLU A 88 16.45 35.82 31.24
C GLU A 88 15.05 36.33 30.90
N LYS A 89 14.80 36.79 29.66
CA LYS A 89 13.51 37.38 29.26
C LYS A 89 12.75 36.60 28.20
N VAL A 90 13.43 36.06 27.19
CA VAL A 90 12.80 35.34 26.07
C VAL A 90 13.76 34.26 25.54
N SER A 91 13.25 33.05 25.35
CA SER A 91 13.93 31.98 24.60
C SER A 91 13.77 32.21 23.10
N THR A 92 14.84 32.06 22.33
CA THR A 92 14.80 32.11 20.86
C THR A 92 15.16 30.74 20.32
N TYR A 93 14.36 30.22 19.39
CA TYR A 93 14.58 28.93 18.75
C TYR A 93 14.88 29.13 17.27
N THR A 94 15.89 28.45 16.75
CA THR A 94 16.25 28.44 15.33
C THR A 94 16.06 27.02 14.81
N HIS A 95 15.07 26.86 13.93
CA HIS A 95 14.73 25.62 13.26
C HIS A 95 15.43 25.55 11.90
N SER A 96 16.02 24.40 11.61
CA SER A 96 16.57 24.03 10.32
C SER A 96 15.73 22.88 9.76
N ILE A 97 14.98 23.18 8.69
CA ILE A 97 13.96 22.31 8.12
C ILE A 97 14.41 21.94 6.71
N GLU A 98 14.51 20.65 6.43
CA GLU A 98 14.67 20.14 5.06
C GLU A 98 13.31 19.72 4.52
N LEU A 99 12.95 20.29 3.38
CA LEU A 99 11.71 20.03 2.67
C LEU A 99 12.01 19.31 1.36
N GLU A 100 11.14 18.39 0.99
CA GLU A 100 11.13 17.73 -0.30
C GLU A 100 9.81 18.01 -1.00
N GLU A 101 9.86 18.33 -2.29
CA GLU A 101 8.67 18.55 -3.10
C GLU A 101 7.81 17.30 -3.12
N ARG A 102 6.56 17.43 -2.69
CA ARG A 102 5.62 16.32 -2.70
C ARG A 102 4.96 16.26 -4.07
N GLU A 103 5.13 15.13 -4.75
CA GLU A 103 4.40 14.85 -5.97
C GLU A 103 2.97 14.39 -5.68
N GLU A 104 2.05 14.78 -6.56
CA GLU A 104 0.69 14.24 -6.57
C GLU A 104 0.64 13.09 -7.57
N LEU A 105 0.49 11.88 -7.06
CA LEU A 105 0.39 10.68 -7.86
C LEU A 105 -1.06 10.47 -8.29
N VAL A 106 -1.26 10.14 -9.57
CA VAL A 106 -2.58 9.80 -10.12
C VAL A 106 -2.46 8.45 -10.82
N LEU A 107 -3.00 7.40 -10.22
CA LEU A 107 -3.09 6.09 -10.85
C LEU A 107 -4.33 6.03 -11.73
N GLU A 108 -4.13 6.02 -13.05
CA GLU A 108 -5.22 5.96 -14.02
C GLU A 108 -5.73 4.53 -14.20
N LYS A 109 -4.80 3.57 -14.32
CA LYS A 109 -5.11 2.16 -14.50
C LYS A 109 -3.91 1.26 -14.22
N VAL A 110 -4.21 0.02 -13.86
CA VAL A 110 -3.23 -1.04 -13.65
C VAL A 110 -3.37 -2.07 -14.77
N LEU A 111 -2.26 -2.37 -15.45
CA LEU A 111 -2.20 -3.34 -16.54
C LEU A 111 -1.33 -4.53 -16.15
N PHE A 112 -1.85 -5.76 -16.31
CA PHE A 112 -1.09 -6.99 -16.12
C PHE A 112 -1.79 -8.15 -16.82
N GLU A 113 -1.05 -9.12 -17.37
CA GLU A 113 -1.62 -10.37 -17.96
C GLU A 113 -2.80 -10.14 -18.92
N GLY A 114 -2.80 -9.03 -19.67
CA GLY A 114 -3.89 -8.65 -20.58
C GLY A 114 -5.16 -8.11 -19.90
N LEU A 115 -5.15 -7.97 -18.57
CA LEU A 115 -6.18 -7.30 -17.78
C LEU A 115 -5.89 -5.80 -17.65
N THR A 116 -6.97 -5.02 -17.54
CA THR A 116 -6.94 -3.60 -17.26
C THR A 116 -7.88 -3.33 -16.09
N LEU A 117 -7.34 -2.84 -14.98
CA LEU A 117 -8.12 -2.43 -13.82
C LEU A 117 -8.07 -0.91 -13.70
N VAL A 118 -9.24 -0.30 -13.55
CA VAL A 118 -9.36 1.13 -13.24
C VAL A 118 -9.70 1.25 -11.75
N PRO A 119 -8.80 1.79 -10.92
CA PRO A 119 -9.04 1.90 -9.50
C PRO A 119 -10.10 2.98 -9.21
N GLU A 120 -11.06 2.65 -8.34
CA GLU A 120 -11.93 3.63 -7.68
C GLU A 120 -11.15 4.41 -6.62
N ARG A 121 -10.28 3.68 -5.90
CA ARG A 121 -9.37 4.19 -4.88
C ARG A 121 -8.07 3.43 -4.98
N TRP A 122 -6.98 4.10 -4.63
CA TRP A 122 -5.68 3.48 -4.53
C TRP A 122 -4.81 4.24 -3.55
N GLN A 123 -3.80 3.57 -3.04
CA GLN A 123 -2.76 4.20 -2.24
C GLN A 123 -1.43 3.46 -2.37
N PRO A 124 -0.29 4.19 -2.34
CA PRO A 124 0.99 3.58 -2.06
C PRO A 124 1.09 3.28 -0.56
N ILE A 125 1.61 2.11 -0.21
CA ILE A 125 1.94 1.74 1.17
C ILE A 125 3.47 1.68 1.24
N GLU A 126 4.06 2.63 1.96
CA GLU A 126 5.51 2.67 2.18
C GLU A 126 5.93 1.50 3.07
N MET A 127 6.93 0.75 2.60
CA MET A 127 7.54 -0.33 3.37
C MET A 127 8.80 0.17 4.08
N ALA A 128 9.22 -0.53 5.13
CA ALA A 128 10.44 -0.21 5.86
C ALA A 128 11.71 -0.24 4.99
N SER A 129 11.67 -0.95 3.86
CA SER A 129 12.73 -1.02 2.85
C SER A 129 12.85 0.25 2.00
N GLY A 130 11.89 1.18 2.09
CA GLY A 130 11.75 2.33 1.18
C GLY A 130 11.12 1.96 -0.17
N LEU A 131 10.71 0.70 -0.36
CA LEU A 131 9.89 0.28 -1.49
C LEU A 131 8.40 0.49 -1.18
N TYR A 132 7.58 0.49 -2.22
CA TYR A 132 6.15 0.73 -2.08
C TYR A 132 5.34 -0.47 -2.55
N MET A 133 4.47 -0.96 -1.68
CA MET A 133 3.32 -1.75 -2.10
C MET A 133 2.26 -0.82 -2.67
N MET A 134 1.38 -1.38 -3.48
CA MET A 134 0.22 -0.65 -3.99
C MET A 134 -1.04 -1.38 -3.61
N GLU A 135 -1.93 -0.71 -2.91
CA GLU A 135 -3.27 -1.19 -2.66
C GLU A 135 -4.25 -0.47 -3.58
N ILE A 136 -5.10 -1.24 -4.26
CA ILE A 136 -6.16 -0.71 -5.12
C ILE A 136 -7.51 -1.30 -4.74
N LEU A 137 -8.54 -0.49 -4.91
CA LEU A 137 -9.94 -0.90 -4.89
C LEU A 137 -10.51 -0.67 -6.29
N ALA A 138 -11.00 -1.72 -6.95
CA ALA A 138 -11.51 -1.65 -8.30
C ALA A 138 -12.85 -2.40 -8.43
N GLN A 139 -13.82 -1.78 -9.09
CA GLN A 139 -15.05 -2.43 -9.52
C GLN A 139 -14.82 -3.05 -10.90
N VAL A 140 -15.13 -4.34 -11.03
CA VAL A 140 -14.98 -5.08 -12.28
C VAL A 140 -16.28 -5.77 -12.66
N ASP A 141 -16.46 -5.98 -13.97
CA ASP A 141 -17.55 -6.77 -14.50
C ASP A 141 -17.34 -8.28 -14.24
N PRO A 142 -18.38 -9.12 -14.38
CA PRO A 142 -18.29 -10.57 -14.11
C PRO A 142 -17.29 -11.32 -15.01
N GLU A 143 -17.05 -10.89 -16.24
CA GLU A 143 -16.08 -11.52 -17.14
C GLU A 143 -14.65 -11.21 -16.68
N THR A 144 -14.37 -9.95 -16.35
CA THR A 144 -13.10 -9.50 -15.79
C THR A 144 -12.83 -10.17 -14.44
N HIS A 145 -13.83 -10.28 -13.57
CA HIS A 145 -13.73 -11.04 -12.33
C HIS A 145 -13.32 -12.49 -12.59
N LYS A 146 -13.97 -13.19 -13.52
CA LYS A 146 -13.63 -14.58 -13.84
C LYS A 146 -12.20 -14.72 -14.37
N LYS A 147 -11.74 -13.77 -15.20
CA LYS A 147 -10.35 -13.77 -15.69
C LYS A 147 -9.36 -13.52 -14.56
N LEU A 148 -9.65 -12.58 -13.67
CA LEU A 148 -8.83 -12.30 -12.49
C LEU A 148 -8.71 -13.53 -11.58
N GLU A 149 -9.82 -14.21 -11.31
CA GLU A 149 -9.84 -15.47 -10.56
C GLU A 149 -8.97 -16.54 -11.21
N ASN A 150 -9.03 -16.69 -12.54
CA ASN A 150 -8.18 -17.65 -13.25
C ASN A 150 -6.68 -17.29 -13.12
N VAL A 151 -6.31 -16.01 -13.29
CA VAL A 151 -4.93 -15.54 -13.12
C VAL A 151 -4.44 -15.82 -11.70
N LEU A 152 -5.28 -15.55 -10.70
CA LEU A 152 -4.99 -15.84 -9.32
C LEU A 152 -4.84 -17.35 -9.09
N GLN A 153 -5.66 -18.20 -9.70
CA GLN A 153 -5.58 -19.65 -9.54
C GLN A 153 -4.36 -20.25 -10.22
N ASP A 154 -4.11 -19.92 -11.49
CA ASP A 154 -3.06 -20.53 -12.32
C ASP A 154 -1.66 -20.35 -11.72
N ARG A 155 -1.42 -19.24 -10.99
CA ARG A 155 -0.12 -18.90 -10.44
C ARG A 155 0.05 -19.23 -8.95
N ARG A 156 -1.03 -19.63 -8.26
CA ARG A 156 -0.98 -20.14 -6.88
C ARG A 156 -0.37 -21.54 -6.77
N PHE A 157 -0.45 -22.36 -7.83
CA PHE A 157 -0.07 -23.78 -7.80
C PHE A 157 1.36 -24.09 -8.25
N VAL A 158 2.11 -23.11 -8.78
CA VAL A 158 3.47 -23.34 -9.24
C VAL A 158 4.43 -22.99 -8.10
N GLY A 159 5.07 -24.00 -7.52
CA GLY A 159 6.01 -23.86 -6.38
C GLY A 159 7.31 -23.09 -6.71
N ASP A 160 7.36 -22.39 -7.83
CA ASP A 160 8.50 -21.60 -8.28
C ASP A 160 8.28 -20.11 -7.97
N ARG A 161 9.31 -19.46 -7.44
CA ARG A 161 9.28 -18.04 -7.09
C ARG A 161 9.02 -17.19 -8.32
N GLU A 162 9.62 -17.51 -9.47
CA GLU A 162 9.48 -16.69 -10.69
C GLU A 162 8.06 -16.68 -11.24
N HIS A 163 7.33 -17.79 -11.11
CA HIS A 163 5.97 -17.93 -11.64
C HIS A 163 4.92 -17.13 -10.84
N ARG A 164 5.25 -16.70 -9.62
CA ARG A 164 4.37 -15.89 -8.76
C ARG A 164 4.33 -14.41 -9.14
N TYR A 165 5.28 -13.94 -9.95
CA TYR A 165 5.37 -12.53 -10.35
C TYR A 165 4.97 -12.31 -11.78
N PHE A 166 4.45 -11.13 -12.06
CA PHE A 166 4.05 -10.68 -13.38
C PHE A 166 4.46 -9.23 -13.58
N ASP A 167 4.50 -8.82 -14.85
CA ASP A 167 4.78 -7.44 -15.21
C ASP A 167 3.53 -6.60 -15.00
N VAL A 168 3.61 -5.66 -14.06
CA VAL A 168 2.55 -4.71 -13.73
C VAL A 168 2.95 -3.33 -14.22
N THR A 169 2.09 -2.73 -15.04
CA THR A 169 2.26 -1.32 -15.47
C THR A 169 1.27 -0.44 -14.72
N LEU A 170 1.78 0.56 -14.01
CA LEU A 170 1.01 1.51 -13.20
C LEU A 170 0.83 2.82 -13.96
N VAL A 171 -0.11 2.83 -14.90
CA VAL A 171 -0.29 3.98 -15.80
C VAL A 171 -0.69 5.22 -14.99
N GLY A 172 0.04 6.31 -15.20
CA GLY A 172 -0.10 7.58 -14.46
C GLY A 172 0.87 7.72 -13.27
N VAL A 173 1.45 6.61 -12.79
CA VAL A 173 2.48 6.60 -11.72
C VAL A 173 3.85 6.23 -12.28
N LYS A 174 3.98 5.02 -12.85
CA LYS A 174 5.24 4.51 -13.38
C LYS A 174 5.06 4.00 -14.81
N SER A 175 5.88 4.51 -15.72
CA SER A 175 5.83 4.16 -17.14
C SER A 175 6.45 2.79 -17.44
N ALA A 176 7.50 2.42 -16.71
CA ALA A 176 8.16 1.13 -16.83
C ALA A 176 7.38 0.03 -16.07
N PRO A 177 7.15 -1.15 -16.66
CA PRO A 177 6.58 -2.28 -15.94
C PRO A 177 7.45 -2.69 -14.76
N ALA A 178 6.82 -3.02 -13.64
CA ALA A 178 7.47 -3.52 -12.43
C ALA A 178 7.07 -4.98 -12.19
N LYS A 179 8.03 -5.81 -11.75
CA LYS A 179 7.74 -7.18 -11.32
C LYS A 179 7.04 -7.15 -9.97
N MET A 180 5.79 -7.56 -9.95
CA MET A 180 4.96 -7.59 -8.75
C MET A 180 4.21 -8.91 -8.64
N ARG A 181 3.86 -9.28 -7.41
CA ARG A 181 2.93 -10.38 -7.12
C ARG A 181 1.69 -9.86 -6.41
N PHE A 182 0.64 -10.66 -6.39
CA PHE A 182 -0.47 -10.42 -5.49
C PHE A 182 -0.07 -10.70 -4.04
N GLY A 183 -0.43 -9.76 -3.16
CA GLY A 183 -0.49 -9.94 -1.71
C GLY A 183 -1.92 -10.32 -1.31
N ARG A 184 -2.61 -9.43 -0.60
CA ARG A 184 -4.03 -9.59 -0.27
C ARG A 184 -4.90 -9.41 -1.51
N CYS A 185 -5.82 -10.36 -1.73
CA CYS A 185 -6.88 -10.27 -2.73
C CYS A 185 -8.21 -10.55 -2.05
N LEU A 186 -9.02 -9.52 -1.86
CA LEU A 186 -10.37 -9.63 -1.32
C LEU A 186 -11.38 -9.19 -2.36
N TRP A 187 -12.59 -9.72 -2.27
CA TRP A 187 -13.68 -9.27 -3.12
C TRP A 187 -15.03 -9.22 -2.39
N GLU A 188 -15.92 -8.36 -2.87
CA GLU A 188 -17.31 -8.30 -2.43
C GLU A 188 -18.24 -8.17 -3.65
N PRO A 189 -19.45 -8.76 -3.59
CA PRO A 189 -20.47 -8.49 -4.60
C PRO A 189 -20.92 -7.02 -4.50
N GLY A 190 -20.76 -6.28 -5.59
CA GLY A 190 -21.25 -4.91 -5.74
C GLY A 190 -22.58 -4.84 -6.47
N SER A 191 -23.19 -3.66 -6.53
CA SER A 191 -24.44 -3.43 -7.26
C SER A 191 -24.31 -3.55 -8.78
N GLU A 192 -23.13 -3.25 -9.32
CA GLU A 192 -22.84 -3.22 -10.77
C GLU A 192 -21.78 -4.26 -11.21
N GLY A 193 -21.41 -5.20 -10.33
CA GLY A 193 -20.39 -6.21 -10.61
C GLY A 193 -19.73 -6.73 -9.33
N VAL A 194 -18.42 -6.95 -9.36
CA VAL A 194 -17.63 -7.38 -8.19
C VAL A 194 -16.59 -6.33 -7.85
N ARG A 195 -16.49 -5.95 -6.58
CA ARG A 195 -15.43 -5.05 -6.10
C ARG A 195 -14.26 -5.88 -5.60
N HIS A 196 -13.05 -5.51 -5.99
CA HIS A 196 -11.81 -6.17 -5.61
C HIS A 196 -10.91 -5.19 -4.86
N CYS A 197 -10.36 -5.64 -3.75
CA CYS A 197 -9.27 -5.00 -3.03
C CYS A 197 -8.02 -5.85 -3.25
N LEU A 198 -7.07 -5.29 -3.99
CA LEU A 198 -5.87 -5.99 -4.44
C LEU A 198 -4.65 -5.24 -3.93
N VAL A 199 -3.75 -5.97 -3.29
CA VAL A 199 -2.43 -5.47 -2.90
C VAL A 199 -1.39 -6.07 -3.84
N PHE A 200 -0.56 -5.21 -4.43
CA PHE A 200 0.58 -5.60 -5.25
C PHE A 200 1.87 -5.40 -4.45
N VAL A 201 2.68 -6.46 -4.40
CA VAL A 201 3.94 -6.51 -3.65
C VAL A 201 5.10 -6.58 -4.64
N PRO A 202 6.09 -5.68 -4.56
CA PRO A 202 7.25 -5.67 -5.46
C PRO A 202 8.15 -6.89 -5.24
N TYR A 203 8.81 -7.36 -6.31
CA TYR A 203 9.76 -8.47 -6.28
C TYR A 203 10.94 -8.26 -5.32
N GLU A 204 11.43 -7.02 -5.27
CA GLU A 204 12.63 -6.62 -4.54
C GLU A 204 12.47 -6.72 -3.00
N ASP A 205 11.24 -6.78 -2.48
CA ASP A 205 10.95 -6.78 -1.02
C ASP A 205 10.23 -8.03 -0.51
N ASP A 206 10.10 -9.10 -1.31
CA ASP A 206 9.37 -10.32 -0.89
C ASP A 206 10.11 -11.17 0.17
N GLU A 207 11.12 -10.61 0.84
CA GLU A 207 11.89 -11.27 1.90
C GLU A 207 11.73 -10.60 3.28
N SER A 208 11.05 -9.45 3.37
CA SER A 208 10.83 -8.74 4.63
C SER A 208 9.62 -9.31 5.39
N ASN A 209 9.79 -9.54 6.70
CA ASN A 209 8.81 -10.18 7.59
C ASN A 209 7.85 -9.17 8.25
N ASP A 210 7.92 -7.88 7.90
CA ASP A 210 7.12 -6.82 8.49
C ASP A 210 5.81 -6.59 7.68
N GLN A 211 4.67 -6.63 8.40
CA GLN A 211 3.22 -6.50 8.06
C GLN A 211 2.79 -5.86 6.71
N PRO A 212 1.61 -6.16 6.09
CA PRO A 212 0.52 -7.12 6.40
C PRO A 212 0.67 -8.40 5.55
N ALA A 213 1.90 -8.90 5.46
CA ALA A 213 2.36 -9.98 4.59
C ALA A 213 2.02 -11.40 5.10
N TYR A 214 0.94 -11.58 5.87
CA TYR A 214 0.47 -12.93 6.21
C TYR A 214 -0.12 -13.66 4.99
N GLU A 215 -0.26 -12.98 3.85
CA GLU A 215 -0.49 -13.58 2.54
C GLU A 215 0.84 -13.62 1.76
N PRO A 216 1.39 -14.83 1.48
CA PRO A 216 0.64 -16.04 1.14
C PRO A 216 0.59 -17.11 2.25
N ALA A 217 1.05 -16.88 3.47
CA ALA A 217 1.12 -17.92 4.50
C ALA A 217 -0.27 -18.40 4.99
N MET A 218 -1.22 -17.48 5.14
CA MET A 218 -2.61 -17.77 5.52
C MET A 218 -3.35 -18.44 4.37
N THR A 219 -3.23 -17.93 3.14
CA THR A 219 -3.69 -18.62 1.92
C THR A 219 -3.07 -20.01 1.82
N ARG A 220 -1.76 -20.18 2.05
CA ARG A 220 -1.10 -21.51 2.04
C ARG A 220 -1.63 -22.45 3.13
N LEU A 221 -1.95 -21.96 4.32
CA LEU A 221 -2.55 -22.77 5.39
C LEU A 221 -3.98 -23.19 5.04
N GLN A 222 -4.77 -22.27 4.47
CA GLN A 222 -6.11 -22.55 3.95
C GLN A 222 -6.04 -23.55 2.78
N GLU A 223 -5.07 -23.40 1.89
CA GLU A 223 -4.82 -24.27 0.75
C GLU A 223 -4.34 -25.67 1.17
N GLN A 224 -3.43 -25.77 2.15
CA GLN A 224 -3.03 -27.06 2.72
C GLN A 224 -4.23 -27.78 3.36
N SER A 225 -5.12 -27.04 4.01
CA SER A 225 -6.38 -27.59 4.54
C SER A 225 -7.28 -28.13 3.43
N VAL A 226 -7.41 -27.38 2.32
CA VAL A 226 -8.19 -27.81 1.14
C VAL A 226 -7.59 -29.05 0.46
N ILE A 227 -6.27 -29.09 0.25
CA ILE A 227 -5.58 -30.24 -0.36
C ILE A 227 -5.69 -31.46 0.56
N ALA A 228 -5.56 -31.28 1.86
CA ALA A 228 -5.75 -32.35 2.84
C ALA A 228 -7.18 -32.91 2.78
N SER A 229 -8.20 -32.04 2.66
CA SER A 229 -9.59 -32.45 2.49
C SER A 229 -9.81 -33.28 1.22
N ILE A 230 -9.31 -32.86 0.05
CA ILE A 230 -9.42 -33.66 -1.19
C ILE A 230 -8.76 -35.04 -1.04
N LYS A 231 -7.57 -35.07 -0.44
CA LYS A 231 -6.83 -36.32 -0.22
C LYS A 231 -7.58 -37.24 0.74
N LEU A 232 -8.22 -36.69 1.77
CA LEU A 232 -9.06 -37.44 2.69
C LEU A 232 -10.31 -37.99 2.00
N ASP A 233 -11.01 -37.21 1.17
CA ASP A 233 -12.17 -37.68 0.42
C ASP A 233 -11.82 -38.82 -0.55
N THR A 234 -10.68 -38.66 -1.23
CA THR A 234 -10.13 -39.68 -2.13
C THR A 234 -9.77 -40.94 -1.35
N LEU A 235 -9.12 -40.80 -0.19
CA LEU A 235 -8.78 -41.93 0.67
C LEU A 235 -10.02 -42.64 1.21
N ILE A 236 -11.05 -41.91 1.64
CA ILE A 236 -12.33 -42.47 2.09
C ILE A 236 -12.98 -43.27 0.96
N THR A 237 -13.00 -42.72 -0.26
CA THR A 237 -13.55 -43.39 -1.44
C THR A 237 -12.79 -44.70 -1.74
N GLU A 238 -11.46 -44.67 -1.70
CA GLU A 238 -10.64 -45.87 -1.95
C GLU A 238 -10.75 -46.91 -0.83
N LEU A 239 -10.85 -46.48 0.44
CA LEU A 239 -11.06 -47.38 1.58
C LEU A 239 -12.47 -48.01 1.56
N GLN A 240 -13.49 -47.29 1.08
CA GLN A 240 -14.84 -47.84 0.87
C GLN A 240 -14.84 -48.89 -0.24
N LYS A 241 -14.20 -48.60 -1.38
CA LYS A 241 -14.02 -49.58 -2.48
C LYS A 241 -13.25 -50.83 -2.04
N ALA A 242 -12.27 -50.66 -1.16
CA ALA A 242 -11.50 -51.76 -0.57
C ALA A 242 -12.27 -52.53 0.52
N GLY A 243 -13.48 -52.10 0.90
CA GLY A 243 -14.31 -52.75 1.92
C GLY A 243 -13.81 -52.55 3.36
N VAL A 244 -12.88 -51.61 3.58
CA VAL A 244 -12.28 -51.34 4.91
C VAL A 244 -13.23 -50.51 5.78
N ILE A 245 -14.03 -49.65 5.16
CA ILE A 245 -15.08 -48.84 5.80
C ILE A 245 -16.42 -49.10 5.13
N GLY A 246 -17.45 -49.33 5.94
CA GLY A 246 -18.81 -49.54 5.46
C GLY A 246 -19.57 -48.23 5.23
N ASP A 247 -20.64 -48.30 4.45
CA ASP A 247 -21.44 -47.13 4.02
C ASP A 247 -21.93 -46.27 5.19
N ALA A 248 -22.35 -46.90 6.29
CA ALA A 248 -22.78 -46.18 7.49
C ALA A 248 -21.68 -45.34 8.15
N ALA A 249 -20.40 -45.64 7.91
CA ALA A 249 -19.28 -44.82 8.39
C ALA A 249 -19.00 -43.65 7.44
N VAL A 250 -19.11 -43.87 6.13
CA VAL A 250 -18.97 -42.83 5.11
C VAL A 250 -20.09 -41.79 5.25
N ASP A 251 -21.33 -42.22 5.47
CA ASP A 251 -22.47 -41.33 5.70
C ASP A 251 -22.29 -40.46 6.95
N ARG A 252 -21.67 -40.98 8.01
CA ARG A 252 -21.38 -40.17 9.21
C ARG A 252 -20.31 -39.11 8.96
N ILE A 253 -19.34 -39.41 8.12
CA ILE A 253 -18.25 -38.48 7.78
C ILE A 253 -18.76 -37.38 6.83
N ASN A 254 -19.53 -37.75 5.81
CA ASN A 254 -20.06 -36.82 4.81
C ASN A 254 -21.20 -35.93 5.33
N ASN A 255 -21.87 -36.31 6.42
CA ASN A 255 -22.90 -35.50 7.07
C ASN A 255 -22.34 -34.53 8.14
N ILE A 256 -21.01 -34.41 8.26
CA ILE A 256 -20.40 -33.32 9.02
C ILE A 256 -20.66 -32.03 8.22
N PRO A 257 -21.28 -30.99 8.82
CA PRO A 257 -21.56 -29.75 8.11
C PRO A 257 -20.27 -29.15 7.55
N ASP A 258 -20.23 -28.96 6.23
CA ASP A 258 -19.09 -28.40 5.52
C ASP A 258 -18.86 -26.94 5.99
N PRO A 259 -17.66 -26.57 6.46
CA PRO A 259 -17.38 -25.19 6.83
C PRO A 259 -17.06 -24.40 5.55
N LEU A 260 -18.11 -23.98 4.85
CA LEU A 260 -18.16 -23.02 3.74
C LEU A 260 -17.40 -23.40 2.44
N PRO A 261 -17.98 -23.13 1.25
CA PRO A 261 -17.33 -23.41 -0.02
C PRO A 261 -16.06 -22.56 -0.27
N ARG A 262 -15.04 -23.16 -0.90
CA ARG A 262 -13.70 -22.61 -1.24
C ARG A 262 -13.65 -21.20 -1.84
N ARG A 263 -14.75 -20.69 -2.39
CA ARG A 263 -14.87 -19.34 -2.98
C ARG A 263 -15.17 -18.24 -1.94
N GLU A 264 -15.49 -18.60 -0.70
CA GLU A 264 -15.94 -17.65 0.31
C GLU A 264 -14.82 -17.11 1.21
N PHE A 265 -13.60 -17.63 1.11
CA PHE A 265 -12.49 -17.21 1.98
C PHE A 265 -11.94 -15.82 1.65
N GLU A 266 -11.94 -15.43 0.38
CA GLU A 266 -11.56 -14.09 -0.09
C GLU A 266 -12.76 -13.13 -0.17
N ARG A 267 -13.98 -13.67 0.05
CA ARG A 267 -15.20 -12.89 0.03
C ARG A 267 -15.38 -12.18 1.37
N THR A 268 -15.37 -10.86 1.35
CA THR A 268 -15.72 -10.05 2.51
C THR A 268 -17.14 -9.51 2.40
N ARG A 269 -17.74 -9.18 3.55
CA ARG A 269 -19.03 -8.48 3.64
C ARG A 269 -18.87 -6.96 3.55
N ASN A 270 -17.67 -6.46 3.82
CA ASN A 270 -17.35 -5.04 3.79
C ASN A 270 -15.87 -4.87 3.44
N ILE A 271 -15.59 -4.55 2.18
CA ILE A 271 -14.21 -4.39 1.70
C ILE A 271 -13.54 -3.11 2.22
N MET A 272 -14.35 -2.11 2.60
CA MET A 272 -13.87 -0.82 3.08
C MET A 272 -13.23 -0.91 4.47
N GLU A 273 -13.53 -1.94 5.26
CA GLU A 273 -12.87 -2.19 6.55
C GLU A 273 -11.40 -2.61 6.39
N PHE A 274 -11.00 -3.04 5.19
CA PHE A 274 -9.68 -3.59 4.91
C PHE A 274 -8.81 -2.65 4.06
N PHE A 275 -9.43 -1.73 3.34
CA PHE A 275 -8.74 -0.66 2.63
C PHE A 275 -8.37 0.42 3.66
N VAL A 276 -7.10 0.42 4.09
CA VAL A 276 -6.58 1.36 5.10
C VAL A 276 -6.28 2.71 4.48
#